data_AF-A0A672H1Y9-F1
#
_entry.id   AF-A0A672H1Y9-F1
#
_cell.length_a   1.000
_cell.length_b   1.000
_cell.length_c   1.000
_cell.angle_alpha   90.00
_cell.angle_beta   90.00
_cell.angle_gamma   90.00
#
_symmetry.space_group_name_H-M   'P 1'
#
loop_
_entity.id
_entity.type
_entity.pdbx_description
1 polymer ?
#
loop_
_entity_poly.entity_id
_entity_poly.type
_entity_poly.pdbx_seq_one_letter_code
_entity_poly.pdbx_strand_id
1 'polypeptide(L)'
;MRTRLLLRSYKDRTALNKGPRTPYSRSTPHKTPRGTRISSRPTDSPPPWPPRTPPRPEFLPPTLISRRLNFSTESSIIDPEGRFVIITLSMKNVKFCIANVYGPNVDDPAFFHSLFSSLDDHSGHTLIIGGDFNMVSDPQLDRLSTTGSQRLWQSSETVKRYMKDFGICDAWRSHHPTAREYTFFSSVHHSYSRLDYFLTSSTLMNDISEIKIHPIVISDHAPVSFTLRNKKNKPPTRNWRFNTSLLKDPEFISYLTREWSIYLENNDLPDTSGRVLWEAGKAVMRGKIISFSSHKKKKEASRTLELELRIKSLEEAYHVPPQENILKDIRKVKLELNEILDKKTQFLIQRLRLENFESQNNQQSPIQENRKDNPSHNTS
;
A
#
# COMPACT_ATOMS: atom_id res chain seq x y z
N MET A 1 3.63 14.73 6.19
CA MET A 1 3.15 14.56 4.80
C MET A 1 2.25 13.34 4.55
N ARG A 2 1.93 12.49 5.55
CA ARG A 2 0.85 11.47 5.44
C ARG A 2 -0.58 12.04 5.45
N THR A 3 -0.73 13.32 5.80
CA THR A 3 -2.02 13.99 6.03
C THR A 3 -2.74 14.40 4.73
N ARG A 4 -2.00 14.62 3.63
CA ARG A 4 -2.62 15.05 2.35
C ARG A 4 -3.36 13.92 1.63
N LEU A 5 -2.95 12.66 1.79
CA LEU A 5 -3.60 11.50 1.16
C LEU A 5 -4.90 11.09 1.88
N LEU A 6 -4.96 11.18 3.21
CA LEU A 6 -6.18 10.88 3.98
C LEU A 6 -7.28 11.94 3.75
N LEU A 7 -6.91 13.20 3.59
CA LEU A 7 -7.85 14.27 3.20
C LEU A 7 -8.35 14.11 1.75
N ARG A 8 -7.55 13.53 0.85
CA ARG A 8 -7.96 13.24 -0.54
C ARG A 8 -8.95 12.08 -0.58
N SER A 9 -8.66 10.97 0.11
CA SER A 9 -9.60 9.84 0.24
C SER A 9 -10.94 10.24 0.89
N TYR A 10 -10.93 11.18 1.84
CA TYR A 10 -12.17 11.72 2.43
C TYR A 10 -12.94 12.63 1.45
N LYS A 11 -12.25 13.48 0.68
CA LYS A 11 -12.88 14.34 -0.34
C LYS A 11 -13.46 13.53 -1.51
N ASP A 12 -12.78 12.47 -1.94
CA ASP A 12 -13.26 11.59 -3.00
C ASP A 12 -14.52 10.81 -2.58
N ARG A 13 -14.61 10.40 -1.30
CA ARG A 13 -15.84 9.82 -0.72
C ARG A 13 -17.03 10.78 -0.72
N THR A 14 -16.80 12.09 -0.53
CA THR A 14 -17.88 13.09 -0.60
C THR A 14 -18.28 13.46 -2.03
N ALA A 15 -17.41 13.22 -3.03
CA ALA A 15 -17.69 13.49 -4.44
C ALA A 15 -18.55 12.39 -5.08
N LEU A 16 -18.42 11.13 -4.63
CA LEU A 16 -19.25 10.00 -5.08
C LEU A 16 -20.74 10.11 -4.74
N ASN A 17 -21.12 11.00 -3.81
CA ASN A 17 -22.53 11.28 -3.47
C ASN A 17 -23.19 12.33 -4.38
N LYS A 18 -22.49 12.87 -5.37
CA LYS A 18 -23.10 13.72 -6.40
C LYS A 18 -23.05 12.95 -7.72
N GLY A 19 -24.22 12.58 -8.22
CA GLY A 19 -24.38 11.87 -9.49
C GLY A 19 -23.66 12.54 -10.66
N PRO A 20 -23.50 11.83 -11.80
CA PRO A 20 -22.61 12.23 -12.87
C PRO A 20 -23.00 13.60 -13.44
N ARG A 21 -22.04 14.52 -13.50
CA ARG A 21 -22.16 15.73 -14.30
C ARG A 21 -21.97 15.35 -15.77
N THR A 22 -23.03 15.44 -16.56
CA THR A 22 -22.98 15.39 -18.02
C THR A 22 -22.28 16.64 -18.56
N PRO A 23 -21.29 16.52 -19.47
CA PRO A 23 -20.90 17.62 -20.34
C PRO A 23 -21.49 17.40 -21.75
N TYR A 24 -21.89 18.50 -22.38
CA TYR A 24 -22.42 18.65 -23.75
C TYR A 24 -23.94 18.51 -23.93
N SER A 25 -24.66 19.62 -23.67
CA SER A 25 -25.89 19.92 -24.41
C SER A 25 -25.53 20.47 -25.80
N ARG A 26 -26.25 20.00 -26.81
CA ARG A 26 -26.20 20.49 -28.19
C ARG A 26 -26.81 21.90 -28.24
N SER A 27 -26.07 22.89 -28.74
CA SER A 27 -26.65 24.15 -29.21
C SER A 27 -26.96 24.06 -30.71
N THR A 28 -28.19 24.42 -31.06
CA THR A 28 -28.72 24.61 -32.40
C THR A 28 -28.12 25.87 -33.08
N PRO A 29 -28.05 25.93 -34.43
CA PRO A 29 -27.41 27.04 -35.14
C PRO A 29 -28.37 28.20 -35.41
N HIS A 30 -27.95 29.43 -35.10
CA HIS A 30 -28.59 30.66 -35.60
C HIS A 30 -27.94 31.10 -36.92
N LYS A 31 -28.76 31.28 -37.95
CA LYS A 31 -28.42 31.90 -39.25
C LYS A 31 -28.54 33.42 -39.17
N THR A 32 -27.62 34.15 -39.80
CA THR A 32 -27.80 35.43 -40.53
C THR A 32 -26.53 35.80 -41.34
N PRO A 33 -26.57 36.71 -42.35
CA PRO A 33 -26.24 36.36 -43.74
C PRO A 33 -24.98 37.01 -44.36
N ARG A 34 -24.77 36.65 -45.64
CA ARG A 34 -23.66 36.95 -46.58
C ARG A 34 -23.16 38.42 -46.62
N GLY A 35 -21.84 38.54 -46.77
CA GLY A 35 -21.11 39.71 -47.27
C GLY A 35 -19.83 39.28 -48.00
N THR A 36 -19.43 40.05 -49.01
CA THR A 36 -18.59 39.70 -50.17
C THR A 36 -17.06 39.75 -49.93
N ARG A 37 -16.30 39.06 -50.81
CA ARG A 37 -14.82 38.90 -50.93
C ARG A 37 -13.97 40.19 -50.77
N ILE A 38 -12.72 40.03 -50.28
CA ILE A 38 -11.44 40.36 -50.95
C ILE A 38 -10.25 39.70 -50.19
N SER A 39 -9.21 39.37 -50.95
CA SER A 39 -7.97 38.63 -50.63
C SER A 39 -6.90 39.38 -49.84
N SER A 40 -6.15 38.68 -48.97
CA SER A 40 -4.67 38.67 -48.91
C SER A 40 -4.19 37.72 -47.80
N ARG A 41 -3.26 36.81 -48.13
CA ARG A 41 -2.52 35.97 -47.17
C ARG A 41 -1.30 36.74 -46.65
N PRO A 42 -1.00 36.63 -45.35
CA PRO A 42 0.39 36.50 -44.90
C PRO A 42 0.63 35.11 -44.28
N THR A 43 1.78 34.54 -44.59
CA THR A 43 2.32 33.30 -44.02
C THR A 43 2.96 33.61 -42.68
N ASP A 44 2.26 33.37 -41.57
CA ASP A 44 2.86 33.34 -40.23
C ASP A 44 2.78 31.92 -39.67
N SER A 45 3.95 31.37 -39.37
CA SER A 45 4.08 30.07 -38.68
C SER A 45 3.67 30.26 -37.20
N PRO A 46 2.91 29.33 -36.59
CA PRO A 46 2.57 29.46 -35.18
C PRO A 46 3.84 29.33 -34.31
N PRO A 47 3.94 30.07 -33.19
CA PRO A 47 5.09 29.99 -32.32
C PRO A 47 5.22 28.58 -31.72
N PRO A 48 6.45 28.13 -31.40
CA PRO A 48 6.66 26.84 -30.77
C PRO A 48 5.94 26.81 -29.42
N TRP A 49 5.27 25.69 -29.14
CA TRP A 49 4.62 25.44 -27.86
C TRP A 49 5.62 25.65 -26.71
N PRO A 50 5.21 26.29 -25.59
CA PRO A 50 6.07 26.41 -24.44
C PRO A 50 6.47 25.00 -23.94
N PRO A 51 7.68 24.84 -23.36
CA PRO A 51 8.12 23.55 -22.84
C PRO A 51 7.07 22.99 -21.88
N ARG A 52 6.71 21.71 -22.07
CA ARG A 52 5.69 21.02 -21.27
C ARG A 52 6.01 21.22 -19.79
N THR A 53 5.08 21.81 -19.05
CA THR A 53 5.19 21.89 -17.58
C THR A 53 5.34 20.47 -17.02
N PRO A 54 6.20 20.26 -16.01
CA PRO A 54 6.32 18.95 -15.37
C PRO A 54 4.94 18.48 -14.89
N PRO A 55 4.65 17.18 -14.98
CA PRO A 55 3.35 16.65 -14.59
C PRO A 55 3.01 17.05 -13.17
N ARG A 56 1.73 17.39 -12.93
CA ARG A 56 1.25 17.63 -11.56
C ARG A 56 1.47 16.34 -10.76
N PRO A 57 1.91 16.41 -9.49
CA PRO A 57 2.18 15.24 -8.64
C PRO A 57 0.94 14.38 -8.31
N GLU A 58 -0.20 14.62 -8.97
CA GLU A 58 -1.48 14.00 -8.73
C GLU A 58 -1.71 12.69 -9.51
N PHE A 59 -0.88 12.40 -10.53
CA PHE A 59 -1.00 11.22 -11.41
C PHE A 59 0.07 10.15 -11.19
N LEU A 60 1.08 10.41 -10.36
CA LEU A 60 2.18 9.47 -10.12
C LEU A 60 1.75 8.31 -9.21
N PRO A 61 2.07 7.06 -9.55
CA PRO A 61 1.86 5.95 -8.64
C PRO A 61 2.81 6.13 -7.42
N PRO A 62 2.28 6.26 -6.19
CA PRO A 62 3.11 6.58 -5.04
C PRO A 62 3.92 5.35 -4.58
N THR A 63 5.24 5.49 -4.53
CA THR A 63 6.14 4.45 -3.98
C THR A 63 6.53 4.79 -2.55
N LEU A 64 6.24 3.87 -1.62
CA LEU A 64 6.51 4.06 -0.19
C LEU A 64 7.56 3.05 0.29
N ILE A 65 8.70 3.57 0.74
CA ILE A 65 9.78 2.76 1.32
C ILE A 65 9.83 3.01 2.83
N SER A 66 9.88 1.93 3.61
CA SER A 66 9.93 2.01 5.07
C SER A 66 11.24 2.65 5.53
N ARG A 67 11.16 3.70 6.36
CA ARG A 67 12.32 4.34 7.01
C ARG A 67 13.16 3.40 7.89
N ARG A 68 12.64 2.20 8.20
CA ARG A 68 13.36 1.18 8.97
C ARG A 68 14.31 0.35 8.11
N LEU A 69 14.18 0.43 6.79
CA LEU A 69 15.12 -0.19 5.88
C LEU A 69 16.35 0.72 5.82
N ASN A 70 17.53 0.13 5.98
CA ASN A 70 18.78 0.84 5.78
C ASN A 70 19.12 0.79 4.28
N PHE A 71 18.81 1.86 3.56
CA PHE A 71 19.05 1.97 2.13
C PHE A 71 19.58 3.37 1.79
N SER A 72 20.32 3.47 0.70
CA SER A 72 20.68 4.74 0.06
C SER A 72 20.00 4.82 -1.30
N THR A 73 19.36 5.94 -1.60
CA THR A 73 18.81 6.21 -2.94
C THR A 73 19.93 6.74 -3.85
N GLU A 74 20.12 6.12 -5.01
CA GLU A 74 21.12 6.56 -6.01
C GLU A 74 20.50 7.52 -7.02
N SER A 75 19.33 7.19 -7.57
CA SER A 75 18.62 8.01 -8.56
C SER A 75 17.12 7.71 -8.57
N SER A 76 16.37 8.59 -9.23
CA SER A 76 14.96 8.34 -9.54
C SER A 76 14.61 8.90 -10.92
N ILE A 77 13.91 8.11 -11.72
CA ILE A 77 13.37 8.51 -13.03
C ILE A 77 11.86 8.57 -12.89
N ILE A 78 11.28 9.66 -13.38
CA ILE A 78 9.84 9.91 -13.32
C ILE A 78 9.34 10.08 -14.75
N ASP A 79 8.33 9.31 -15.11
CA ASP A 79 7.67 9.44 -16.40
C ASP A 79 7.01 10.84 -16.54
N PRO A 80 7.21 11.55 -17.66
CA PRO A 80 6.59 12.85 -17.90
C PRO A 80 5.05 12.85 -17.87
N GLU A 81 4.39 11.71 -18.10
CA GLU A 81 2.93 11.58 -18.00
C GLU A 81 2.48 11.06 -16.62
N GLY A 82 3.42 10.78 -15.73
CA GLY A 82 3.17 10.28 -14.40
C GLY A 82 2.79 8.80 -14.35
N ARG A 83 3.06 8.01 -15.38
CA ARG A 83 2.64 6.61 -15.47
C ARG A 83 3.58 5.64 -14.79
N PHE A 84 4.85 6.00 -14.60
CA PHE A 84 5.76 5.17 -13.82
C PHE A 84 6.77 6.01 -13.04
N VAL A 85 7.32 5.41 -11.99
CA VAL A 85 8.49 5.90 -11.28
C VAL A 85 9.48 4.75 -11.12
N ILE A 86 10.74 5.01 -11.44
CA ILE A 86 11.86 4.09 -11.27
C ILE A 86 12.75 4.66 -10.18
N ILE A 87 13.11 3.85 -9.19
CA ILE A 87 13.95 4.23 -8.06
C ILE A 87 15.10 3.25 -7.98
N THR A 88 16.32 3.77 -8.08
CA THR A 88 17.54 2.99 -7.88
C THR A 88 18.01 3.18 -6.44
N LEU A 89 18.20 2.07 -5.74
CA LEU A 89 18.61 2.07 -4.35
C LEU A 89 19.64 0.98 -4.05
N SER A 90 20.48 1.23 -3.06
CA SER A 90 21.44 0.26 -2.55
C SER A 90 21.07 -0.14 -1.13
N MET A 91 20.98 -1.45 -0.88
CA MET A 91 20.68 -2.02 0.43
C MET A 91 21.57 -3.23 0.68
N LYS A 92 22.36 -3.21 1.78
CA LYS A 92 23.27 -4.31 2.16
C LYS A 92 24.23 -4.73 1.02
N ASN A 93 24.79 -3.75 0.31
CA ASN A 93 25.66 -3.94 -0.87
C ASN A 93 24.98 -4.63 -2.08
N VAL A 94 23.66 -4.75 -2.07
CA VAL A 94 22.88 -5.15 -3.25
C VAL A 94 22.23 -3.92 -3.84
N LYS A 95 22.43 -3.70 -5.14
CA LYS A 95 21.76 -2.65 -5.88
C LYS A 95 20.42 -3.16 -6.41
N PHE A 96 19.37 -2.40 -6.15
CA PHE A 96 18.02 -2.65 -6.61
C PHE A 96 17.58 -1.53 -7.53
N CYS A 97 16.83 -1.87 -8.56
CA CYS A 97 16.08 -0.93 -9.37
C CYS A 97 14.60 -1.32 -9.26
N ILE A 98 13.82 -0.43 -8.62
CA ILE A 98 12.41 -0.67 -8.32
C ILE A 98 11.57 0.25 -9.20
N ALA A 99 10.72 -0.34 -10.04
CA ALA A 99 9.79 0.39 -10.88
C ALA A 99 8.35 0.18 -10.39
N ASN A 100 7.61 1.27 -10.25
CA ASN A 100 6.18 1.26 -9.97
C ASN A 100 5.44 1.76 -11.21
N VAL A 101 4.60 0.92 -11.79
CA VAL A 101 4.01 1.10 -13.13
C VAL A 101 2.49 1.22 -13.03
N TYR A 102 1.94 2.19 -13.74
CA TYR A 102 0.52 2.33 -14.04
C TYR A 102 0.35 2.42 -15.56
N GLY A 103 0.13 1.26 -16.18
CA GLY A 103 0.01 1.11 -17.62
C GLY A 103 -1.22 1.81 -18.21
N PRO A 104 -1.21 2.10 -19.51
CA PRO A 104 -2.34 2.71 -20.20
C PRO A 104 -3.50 1.71 -20.36
N ASN A 105 -4.74 2.21 -20.27
CA ASN A 105 -5.96 1.39 -20.45
C ASN A 105 -6.14 0.90 -21.91
N VAL A 106 -5.44 1.56 -22.84
CA VAL A 106 -5.38 1.18 -24.25
C VAL A 106 -4.11 0.37 -24.46
N ASP A 107 -4.17 -0.64 -25.32
CA ASP A 107 -3.00 -1.44 -25.65
C ASP A 107 -1.98 -0.57 -26.39
N ASP A 108 -0.88 -0.26 -25.71
CA ASP A 108 0.16 0.66 -26.17
C ASP A 108 1.56 0.06 -25.93
N PRO A 109 2.07 -0.70 -26.90
CA PRO A 109 3.42 -1.26 -26.85
C PRO A 109 4.53 -0.20 -26.71
N ALA A 110 4.32 1.01 -27.26
CA ALA A 110 5.33 2.06 -27.24
C ALA A 110 5.58 2.57 -25.82
N PHE A 111 4.53 2.63 -24.98
CA PHE A 111 4.67 2.90 -23.56
C PHE A 111 5.62 1.90 -22.87
N PHE A 112 5.43 0.60 -23.09
CA PHE A 112 6.29 -0.43 -22.49
C PHE A 112 7.71 -0.39 -23.05
N HIS A 113 7.89 -0.11 -24.34
CA HIS A 113 9.22 0.17 -24.89
C HIS A 113 9.93 1.31 -24.14
N SER A 114 9.25 2.45 -23.93
CA SER A 114 9.81 3.59 -23.19
C SER A 114 10.18 3.23 -21.73
N LEU A 115 9.31 2.49 -21.05
CA LEU A 115 9.55 1.99 -19.69
C LEU A 115 10.82 1.13 -19.62
N PHE A 116 10.94 0.13 -20.51
CA PHE A 116 12.08 -0.78 -20.48
C PHE A 116 13.37 -0.14 -20.98
N SER A 117 13.31 0.76 -21.95
CA SER A 117 14.49 1.55 -22.35
C SER A 117 15.01 2.43 -21.22
N SER A 118 14.14 2.91 -20.33
CA SER A 118 14.55 3.63 -19.11
C SER A 118 15.27 2.72 -18.09
N LEU A 119 15.22 1.40 -18.27
CA LEU A 119 15.86 0.39 -17.42
C LEU A 119 17.20 -0.13 -17.99
N ASP A 120 17.54 0.17 -19.25
CA ASP A 120 18.74 -0.38 -19.93
C ASP A 120 20.05 -0.10 -19.17
N ASP A 121 20.18 1.11 -18.60
CA ASP A 121 21.35 1.52 -17.81
C ASP A 121 21.49 0.77 -16.46
N HIS A 122 20.52 -0.09 -16.13
CA HIS A 122 20.42 -0.78 -14.85
C HIS A 122 20.72 -2.28 -14.93
N SER A 123 21.37 -2.76 -15.99
CA SER A 123 21.73 -4.18 -16.23
C SER A 123 22.47 -4.88 -15.07
N GLY A 124 23.15 -4.13 -14.18
CA GLY A 124 23.79 -4.65 -12.96
C GLY A 124 22.91 -4.68 -11.70
N HIS A 125 21.64 -4.30 -11.77
CA HIS A 125 20.73 -4.18 -10.63
C HIS A 125 19.79 -5.37 -10.52
N THR A 126 19.37 -5.70 -9.30
CA THR A 126 18.21 -6.57 -9.08
C THR A 126 16.95 -5.78 -9.41
N LEU A 127 16.21 -6.21 -10.43
CA LEU A 127 15.00 -5.55 -10.88
C LEU A 127 13.77 -6.04 -10.11
N ILE A 128 12.94 -5.09 -9.66
CA ILE A 128 11.60 -5.32 -9.13
C ILE A 128 10.66 -4.31 -9.79
N ILE A 129 9.91 -4.76 -10.78
CA ILE A 129 8.94 -3.95 -11.51
C ILE A 129 7.56 -4.41 -11.07
N GLY A 130 6.73 -3.52 -10.55
CA GLY A 130 5.38 -3.90 -10.17
C GLY A 130 4.37 -2.78 -10.33
N GLY A 131 3.09 -3.16 -10.29
CA GLY A 131 1.97 -2.24 -10.42
C GLY A 131 0.89 -2.80 -11.35
N ASP A 132 -0.01 -1.92 -11.77
CA ASP A 132 -1.10 -2.22 -12.70
C ASP A 132 -0.59 -2.00 -14.13
N PHE A 133 -0.51 -3.06 -14.92
CA PHE A 133 -0.03 -2.98 -16.30
C PHE A 133 -1.18 -2.74 -17.29
N ASN A 134 -2.45 -2.78 -16.86
CA ASN A 134 -3.62 -2.68 -17.73
C ASN A 134 -3.61 -3.63 -18.95
N MET A 135 -2.91 -4.75 -18.82
CA MET A 135 -2.83 -5.79 -19.85
C MET A 135 -2.87 -7.19 -19.25
N VAL A 136 -3.29 -8.15 -20.08
CA VAL A 136 -3.37 -9.56 -19.73
C VAL A 136 -2.19 -10.30 -20.38
N SER A 137 -1.37 -10.97 -19.57
CA SER A 137 -0.19 -11.69 -20.07
C SER A 137 -0.56 -12.98 -20.81
N ASP A 138 -1.38 -13.82 -20.18
CA ASP A 138 -1.93 -15.06 -20.76
C ASP A 138 -3.46 -15.02 -20.80
N PRO A 139 -4.10 -14.82 -21.96
CA PRO A 139 -5.56 -14.75 -22.05
C PRO A 139 -6.33 -15.99 -21.56
N GLN A 140 -5.71 -17.18 -21.50
CA GLN A 140 -6.36 -18.40 -21.04
C GLN A 140 -6.34 -18.51 -19.51
N LEU A 141 -5.21 -18.14 -18.90
CA LEU A 141 -5.02 -18.29 -17.46
C LEU A 141 -5.35 -17.01 -16.69
N ASP A 142 -5.07 -15.85 -17.26
CA ASP A 142 -5.18 -14.53 -16.63
C ASP A 142 -6.49 -13.80 -16.93
N ARG A 143 -7.40 -14.42 -17.69
CA ARG A 143 -8.72 -13.85 -17.97
C ARG A 143 -9.82 -14.88 -17.84
N LEU A 144 -10.92 -14.46 -17.25
CA LEU A 144 -12.20 -15.16 -17.30
C LEU A 144 -13.24 -14.21 -17.89
N SER A 145 -13.73 -14.54 -19.07
CA SER A 145 -14.77 -13.77 -19.76
C SER A 145 -15.95 -14.67 -20.08
N THR A 146 -17.15 -14.18 -19.80
CA THR A 146 -18.44 -14.80 -20.16
C THR A 146 -18.85 -14.48 -21.60
N THR A 147 -18.18 -13.54 -22.27
CA THR A 147 -18.54 -13.02 -23.60
C THR A 147 -17.65 -13.51 -24.74
N GLY A 148 -16.76 -14.47 -24.48
CA GLY A 148 -16.10 -15.28 -25.51
C GLY A 148 -15.03 -14.60 -26.38
N SER A 149 -14.77 -13.30 -26.27
CA SER A 149 -13.71 -12.65 -27.07
C SER A 149 -12.34 -12.75 -26.39
N GLN A 150 -11.47 -13.59 -26.95
CA GLN A 150 -10.04 -13.56 -26.64
C GLN A 150 -9.41 -12.37 -27.35
N ARG A 151 -9.05 -11.35 -26.57
CA ARG A 151 -8.22 -10.23 -27.02
C ARG A 151 -6.76 -10.66 -26.93
N LEU A 152 -5.97 -10.29 -27.93
CA LEU A 152 -4.52 -10.34 -27.85
C LEU A 152 -4.02 -8.93 -27.54
N TRP A 153 -3.05 -8.82 -26.64
CA TRP A 153 -2.41 -7.55 -26.28
C TRP A 153 -1.01 -7.53 -26.89
N GLN A 154 -0.74 -6.58 -27.80
CA GLN A 154 0.59 -6.38 -28.36
C GLN A 154 1.59 -5.95 -27.29
N SER A 155 1.11 -5.23 -26.27
CA SER A 155 1.90 -4.90 -25.08
C SER A 155 2.38 -6.14 -24.34
N SER A 156 1.57 -7.20 -24.29
CA SER A 156 1.96 -8.46 -23.63
C SER A 156 3.16 -9.10 -24.31
N GLU A 157 3.16 -9.18 -25.64
CA GLU A 157 4.29 -9.73 -26.40
C GLU A 157 5.54 -8.85 -26.29
N THR A 158 5.36 -7.53 -26.23
CA THR A 158 6.46 -6.58 -26.01
C THR A 158 7.09 -6.77 -24.64
N VAL A 159 6.28 -6.85 -23.58
CA VAL A 159 6.73 -7.09 -22.22
C VAL A 159 7.41 -8.45 -22.11
N LYS A 160 6.87 -9.51 -22.71
CA LYS A 160 7.49 -10.85 -22.73
C LYS A 160 8.87 -10.86 -23.40
N ARG A 161 9.06 -10.08 -24.47
CA ARG A 161 10.36 -9.92 -25.12
C ARG A 161 11.37 -9.28 -24.16
N TYR A 162 11.00 -8.16 -23.54
CA TYR A 162 11.84 -7.53 -22.55
C TYR A 162 12.09 -8.40 -21.31
N MET A 163 11.11 -9.21 -20.91
CA MET A 163 11.30 -10.16 -19.82
C MET A 163 12.45 -11.13 -20.12
N LYS A 164 12.50 -11.63 -21.36
CA LYS A 164 13.60 -12.48 -21.83
C LYS A 164 14.93 -11.72 -21.89
N ASP A 165 14.93 -10.50 -22.44
CA ASP A 165 16.15 -9.71 -22.64
C ASP A 165 16.78 -9.26 -21.31
N PHE A 166 15.97 -8.88 -20.32
CA PHE A 166 16.42 -8.46 -18.99
C PHE A 166 16.61 -9.62 -17.99
N GLY A 167 16.26 -10.86 -18.36
CA GLY A 167 16.29 -12.00 -17.43
C GLY A 167 15.36 -11.80 -16.22
N ILE A 168 14.17 -11.25 -16.46
CA ILE A 168 13.12 -11.07 -15.46
C ILE A 168 11.93 -11.98 -15.76
N CYS A 169 11.19 -12.37 -14.73
CA CYS A 169 10.03 -13.24 -14.84
C CYS A 169 8.87 -12.73 -14.00
N ASP A 170 7.65 -13.12 -14.38
CA ASP A 170 6.45 -12.88 -13.58
C ASP A 170 6.53 -13.74 -12.31
N ALA A 171 6.74 -13.08 -11.18
CA ALA A 171 6.91 -13.74 -9.90
C ALA A 171 5.68 -14.58 -9.53
N TRP A 172 4.47 -14.08 -9.78
CA TRP A 172 3.25 -14.80 -9.39
C TRP A 172 3.06 -16.05 -10.27
N ARG A 173 3.18 -15.90 -11.58
CA ARG A 173 2.98 -17.02 -12.53
C ARG A 173 4.07 -18.09 -12.37
N SER A 174 5.29 -17.70 -12.03
CA SER A 174 6.39 -18.66 -11.78
C SER A 174 6.11 -19.55 -10.57
N HIS A 175 5.51 -19.02 -9.51
CA HIS A 175 5.13 -19.80 -8.33
C HIS A 175 3.79 -20.53 -8.49
N HIS A 176 2.90 -20.04 -9.36
CA HIS A 176 1.55 -20.59 -9.57
C HIS A 176 1.27 -20.82 -11.06
N PRO A 177 1.94 -21.83 -11.70
CA PRO A 177 1.96 -21.95 -13.16
C PRO A 177 0.58 -22.12 -13.80
N THR A 178 -0.32 -22.88 -13.17
CA THR A 178 -1.64 -23.23 -13.71
C THR A 178 -2.79 -22.56 -12.98
N ALA A 179 -2.52 -21.84 -11.89
CA ALA A 179 -3.59 -21.22 -11.11
C ALA A 179 -4.28 -20.11 -11.91
N ARG A 180 -5.57 -19.94 -11.63
CA ARG A 180 -6.44 -18.94 -12.25
C ARG A 180 -6.98 -18.03 -11.15
N GLU A 181 -6.15 -17.09 -10.72
CA GLU A 181 -6.53 -16.03 -9.79
C GLU A 181 -6.38 -14.67 -10.47
N TYR A 182 -7.22 -13.72 -10.07
CA TYR A 182 -7.41 -12.46 -10.78
C TYR A 182 -7.21 -11.30 -9.83
N THR A 183 -6.71 -10.18 -10.36
CA THR A 183 -6.49 -8.96 -9.56
C THR A 183 -7.56 -7.91 -9.82
N PHE A 184 -8.40 -8.08 -10.85
CA PHE A 184 -9.41 -7.10 -11.22
C PHE A 184 -10.73 -7.78 -11.59
N PHE A 185 -11.84 -7.17 -11.19
CA PHE A 185 -13.19 -7.56 -11.61
C PHE A 185 -13.92 -6.40 -12.29
N SER A 186 -14.33 -6.61 -13.54
CA SER A 186 -15.19 -5.69 -14.28
C SER A 186 -16.66 -6.05 -14.07
N SER A 187 -17.38 -5.20 -13.34
CA SER A 187 -18.83 -5.35 -13.14
C SER A 187 -19.62 -5.19 -14.45
N VAL A 188 -19.20 -4.27 -15.33
CA VAL A 188 -19.87 -4.01 -16.62
C VAL A 188 -19.78 -5.23 -17.54
N HIS A 189 -18.61 -5.87 -17.60
CA HIS A 189 -18.36 -6.98 -18.50
C HIS A 189 -18.48 -8.35 -17.84
N HIS A 190 -18.83 -8.40 -16.55
CA HIS A 190 -18.86 -9.63 -15.73
C HIS A 190 -17.64 -10.51 -15.99
N SER A 191 -16.46 -9.89 -15.95
CA SER A 191 -15.20 -10.52 -16.33
C SER A 191 -14.12 -10.27 -15.30
N TYR A 192 -13.23 -11.24 -15.16
CA TYR A 192 -12.09 -11.18 -14.26
C TYR A 192 -10.80 -11.14 -15.06
N SER A 193 -9.82 -10.37 -14.60
CA SER A 193 -8.53 -10.25 -15.25
C SER A 193 -7.42 -10.11 -14.21
N ARG A 194 -6.24 -10.69 -14.48
CA ARG A 194 -5.01 -10.39 -13.75
C ARG A 194 -4.29 -9.28 -14.50
N LEU A 195 -4.26 -8.10 -13.91
CA LEU A 195 -3.69 -6.87 -14.48
C LEU A 195 -2.51 -6.35 -13.67
N ASP A 196 -2.37 -6.80 -12.41
CA ASP A 196 -1.35 -6.36 -11.48
C ASP A 196 -0.24 -7.41 -11.38
N TYR A 197 0.99 -6.99 -11.62
CA TYR A 197 2.14 -7.89 -11.73
C TYR A 197 3.29 -7.47 -10.82
N PHE A 198 4.12 -8.46 -10.46
CA PHE A 198 5.51 -8.23 -10.08
C PHE A 198 6.41 -8.98 -11.06
N LEU A 199 7.12 -8.25 -11.90
CA LEU A 199 8.20 -8.77 -12.73
C LEU A 199 9.52 -8.57 -11.97
N THR A 200 10.23 -9.66 -11.72
CA THR A 200 11.46 -9.62 -10.92
C THR A 200 12.60 -10.33 -11.61
N SER A 201 13.84 -9.93 -11.37
CA SER A 201 15.02 -10.70 -11.81
C SER A 201 14.90 -12.16 -11.41
N SER A 202 15.21 -13.08 -12.32
CA SER A 202 15.08 -14.52 -12.07
C SER A 202 15.94 -15.00 -10.89
N THR A 203 17.03 -14.30 -10.59
CA THR A 203 17.87 -14.53 -9.40
C THR A 203 17.12 -14.36 -8.08
N LEU A 204 16.09 -13.49 -8.04
CA LEU A 204 15.28 -13.23 -6.85
C LEU A 204 14.29 -14.36 -6.55
N MET A 205 13.97 -15.22 -7.52
CA MET A 205 12.93 -16.24 -7.39
C MET A 205 13.18 -17.23 -6.26
N ASN A 206 14.43 -17.65 -6.08
CA ASN A 206 14.80 -18.56 -4.99
C ASN A 206 14.69 -17.92 -3.60
N ASP A 207 14.68 -16.58 -3.55
CA ASP A 207 14.55 -15.83 -2.31
C ASP A 207 13.09 -15.44 -2.02
N ILE A 208 12.14 -15.60 -2.94
CA ILE A 208 10.73 -15.40 -2.64
C ILE A 208 10.22 -16.56 -1.77
N SER A 209 9.82 -16.25 -0.54
CA SER A 209 9.23 -17.23 0.38
C SER A 209 7.72 -17.35 0.25
N GLU A 210 7.06 -16.28 -0.19
CA GLU A 210 5.61 -16.21 -0.32
C GLU A 210 5.24 -15.16 -1.37
N ILE A 211 4.26 -15.47 -2.21
CA ILE A 211 3.63 -14.52 -3.14
C ILE A 211 2.12 -14.78 -3.13
N LYS A 212 1.32 -13.71 -3.07
CA LYS A 212 -0.13 -13.80 -2.88
C LYS A 212 -0.86 -12.67 -3.61
N ILE A 213 -2.02 -13.01 -4.14
CA ILE A 213 -3.07 -12.04 -4.50
C ILE A 213 -4.04 -12.01 -3.30
N HIS A 214 -4.23 -10.82 -2.75
CA HIS A 214 -5.14 -10.59 -1.61
C HIS A 214 -6.55 -10.30 -2.11
N PRO A 215 -7.60 -10.51 -1.30
CA PRO A 215 -8.96 -10.17 -1.70
C PRO A 215 -9.15 -8.69 -2.06
N ILE A 216 -10.12 -8.42 -2.94
CA ILE A 216 -10.49 -7.06 -3.36
C ILE A 216 -11.33 -6.40 -2.25
N VAL A 217 -10.71 -5.62 -1.35
CA VAL A 217 -11.39 -5.03 -0.18
C VAL A 217 -11.62 -3.52 -0.31
N ILE A 218 -10.63 -2.76 -0.80
CA ILE A 218 -10.62 -1.28 -0.72
C ILE A 218 -10.85 -0.62 -2.08
N SER A 219 -10.30 -1.18 -3.15
CA SER A 219 -10.50 -0.72 -4.53
C SER A 219 -11.14 -1.84 -5.36
N ASP A 220 -11.31 -1.61 -6.65
CA ASP A 220 -11.61 -2.59 -7.71
C ASP A 220 -10.44 -3.52 -8.08
N HIS A 221 -9.22 -3.24 -7.59
CA HIS A 221 -8.04 -4.07 -7.73
C HIS A 221 -7.67 -4.79 -6.43
N ALA A 222 -7.16 -6.00 -6.59
CA ALA A 222 -6.70 -6.87 -5.53
C ALA A 222 -5.21 -6.62 -5.28
N PRO A 223 -4.80 -6.31 -4.04
CA PRO A 223 -3.39 -6.12 -3.74
C PRO A 223 -2.57 -7.37 -4.04
N VAL A 224 -1.41 -7.18 -4.68
CA VAL A 224 -0.43 -8.26 -4.86
C VAL A 224 0.72 -8.02 -3.88
N SER A 225 1.26 -9.08 -3.29
CA SER A 225 2.44 -8.97 -2.43
C SER A 225 3.34 -10.18 -2.57
N PHE A 226 4.66 -9.98 -2.43
CA PHE A 226 5.59 -11.05 -2.18
C PHE A 226 6.50 -10.74 -1.00
N THR A 227 7.02 -11.79 -0.37
CA THR A 227 7.95 -11.72 0.76
C THR A 227 9.28 -12.34 0.37
N LEU A 228 10.36 -11.59 0.60
CA LEU A 228 11.72 -12.09 0.45
C LEU A 228 12.19 -12.76 1.74
N ARG A 229 12.79 -13.94 1.60
CA ARG A 229 13.36 -14.73 2.68
C ARG A 229 14.50 -13.96 3.31
N ASN A 230 14.29 -13.58 4.56
CA ASN A 230 15.30 -12.87 5.34
C ASN A 230 16.24 -13.88 6.00
N LYS A 231 17.30 -14.29 5.29
CA LYS A 231 18.21 -15.37 5.72
C LYS A 231 18.95 -15.11 7.04
N LYS A 232 19.02 -13.87 7.57
CA LYS A 232 19.96 -13.52 8.66
C LYS A 232 19.53 -12.49 9.73
N ASN A 233 18.27 -12.10 9.84
CA ASN A 233 17.90 -11.11 10.87
C ASN A 233 17.12 -11.75 12.02
N LYS A 234 17.74 -11.81 13.21
CA LYS A 234 16.97 -11.88 14.46
C LYS A 234 16.06 -10.65 14.50
N PRO A 235 14.75 -10.79 14.81
CA PRO A 235 13.90 -9.63 14.98
C PRO A 235 14.54 -8.72 16.04
N PRO A 236 14.61 -7.39 15.80
CA PRO A 236 15.18 -6.48 16.79
C PRO A 236 14.44 -6.66 18.11
N THR A 237 15.20 -6.73 19.21
CA THR A 237 14.64 -6.74 20.56
C THR A 237 13.83 -5.46 20.74
N ARG A 238 12.50 -5.58 20.74
CA ARG A 238 11.63 -4.43 20.96
C ARG A 238 11.43 -4.26 22.46
N ASN A 239 11.77 -3.08 22.96
CA ASN A 239 11.31 -2.67 24.28
C ASN A 239 9.78 -2.69 24.28
N TRP A 240 9.19 -3.44 25.20
CA TRP A 240 7.74 -3.48 25.34
C TRP A 240 7.22 -2.09 25.72
N ARG A 241 6.16 -1.66 25.02
CA ARG A 241 5.41 -0.45 25.32
C ARG A 241 3.94 -0.82 25.50
N PHE A 242 3.30 -0.23 26.49
CA PHE A 242 1.90 -0.46 26.77
C PHE A 242 1.01 0.12 25.65
N ASN A 243 -0.01 -0.63 25.24
CA ASN A 243 -1.01 -0.14 24.30
C ASN A 243 -2.11 0.63 25.04
N THR A 244 -2.07 1.96 24.98
CA THR A 244 -3.04 2.83 25.68
C THR A 244 -4.48 2.68 25.18
N SER A 245 -4.71 2.11 23.99
CA SER A 245 -6.09 1.85 23.52
C SER A 245 -6.81 0.81 24.40
N LEU A 246 -6.06 -0.04 25.11
CA LEU A 246 -6.63 -1.02 26.04
C LEU A 246 -7.33 -0.34 27.23
N LEU A 247 -6.95 0.88 27.59
CA LEU A 247 -7.61 1.64 28.66
C LEU A 247 -9.04 2.06 28.30
N LYS A 248 -9.46 1.88 27.05
CA LYS A 248 -10.83 2.14 26.59
C LYS A 248 -11.62 0.85 26.38
N ASP A 249 -11.00 -0.31 26.62
CA ASP A 249 -11.60 -1.62 26.39
C ASP A 249 -12.18 -2.16 27.72
N PRO A 250 -13.51 -2.25 27.86
CA PRO A 250 -14.13 -2.73 29.09
C PRO A 250 -13.70 -4.15 29.47
N GLU A 251 -13.44 -5.02 28.49
CA GLU A 251 -12.98 -6.39 28.73
C GLU A 251 -11.59 -6.39 29.38
N PHE A 252 -10.70 -5.54 28.87
CA PHE A 252 -9.36 -5.36 29.44
C PHE A 252 -9.40 -4.75 30.84
N ILE A 253 -10.23 -3.73 31.06
CA ILE A 253 -10.35 -3.07 32.37
C ILE A 253 -10.84 -4.07 33.42
N SER A 254 -11.90 -4.82 33.10
CA SER A 254 -12.44 -5.87 33.99
C SER A 254 -11.39 -6.95 34.27
N TYR A 255 -10.70 -7.43 33.22
CA TYR A 255 -9.61 -8.40 33.36
C TYR A 255 -8.50 -7.90 34.27
N LEU A 256 -7.98 -6.69 34.04
CA LEU A 256 -6.85 -6.16 34.79
C LEU A 256 -7.22 -5.87 36.25
N THR A 257 -8.41 -5.33 36.51
CA THR A 257 -8.91 -5.10 37.88
C THR A 257 -8.99 -6.41 38.64
N ARG A 258 -9.55 -7.47 38.03
CA ARG A 258 -9.63 -8.80 38.65
C ARG A 258 -8.24 -9.38 38.95
N GLU A 259 -7.31 -9.32 38.00
CA GLU A 259 -5.94 -9.81 38.20
C GLU A 259 -5.19 -9.01 39.28
N TRP A 260 -5.47 -7.71 39.40
CA TRP A 260 -4.90 -6.85 40.43
C TRP A 260 -5.42 -7.21 41.83
N SER A 261 -6.74 -7.43 41.98
CA SER A 261 -7.33 -7.91 43.24
C SER A 261 -6.73 -9.24 43.67
N ILE A 262 -6.64 -10.21 42.75
CA ILE A 262 -6.02 -11.52 43.01
C ILE A 262 -4.54 -11.35 43.42
N TYR A 263 -3.81 -10.42 42.82
CA TYR A 263 -2.43 -10.17 43.20
C TYR A 263 -2.33 -9.65 44.64
N LEU A 264 -3.14 -8.66 45.02
CA LEU A 264 -3.14 -8.11 46.37
C LEU A 264 -3.54 -9.17 47.42
N GLU A 265 -4.61 -9.92 47.18
CA GLU A 265 -5.07 -10.99 48.07
C GLU A 265 -3.99 -12.02 48.39
N ASN A 266 -3.10 -12.32 47.43
CA ASN A 266 -2.07 -13.33 47.58
C ASN A 266 -0.72 -12.78 48.09
N ASN A 267 -0.48 -11.48 48.03
CA ASN A 267 0.87 -10.91 48.23
C ASN A 267 0.94 -9.79 49.29
N ASP A 268 -0.19 -9.20 49.69
CA ASP A 268 -0.28 -8.19 50.75
C ASP A 268 -0.25 -8.87 52.13
N LEU A 269 0.93 -9.39 52.48
CA LEU A 269 1.21 -10.08 53.73
C LEU A 269 1.88 -9.12 54.73
N PRO A 270 1.75 -9.36 56.06
CA PRO A 270 2.31 -8.48 57.09
C PRO A 270 3.81 -8.20 56.97
N ASP A 271 4.57 -9.18 56.46
CA ASP A 271 6.03 -9.09 56.30
C ASP A 271 6.47 -8.49 54.96
N THR A 272 5.53 -8.23 54.04
CA THR A 272 5.84 -7.68 52.72
C THR A 272 5.83 -6.15 52.77
N SER A 273 6.99 -5.52 52.57
CA SER A 273 7.03 -4.06 52.44
C SER A 273 6.22 -3.58 51.21
N GLY A 274 5.48 -2.47 51.35
CA GLY A 274 4.68 -1.91 50.25
C GLY A 274 5.49 -1.56 48.99
N ARG A 275 6.80 -1.27 49.14
CA ARG A 275 7.70 -1.06 47.99
C ARG A 275 7.92 -2.35 47.19
N VAL A 276 8.15 -3.47 47.88
CA VAL A 276 8.32 -4.78 47.22
C VAL A 276 7.01 -5.22 46.58
N LEU A 277 5.88 -5.05 47.29
CA LEU A 277 4.54 -5.33 46.76
C LEU A 277 4.27 -4.53 45.47
N TRP A 278 4.60 -3.24 45.44
CA TRP A 278 4.39 -2.41 44.25
C TRP A 278 5.29 -2.81 43.06
N GLU A 279 6.60 -3.00 43.30
CA GLU A 279 7.53 -3.36 42.23
C GLU A 279 7.22 -4.75 41.64
N ALA A 280 6.93 -5.74 42.49
CA ALA A 280 6.50 -7.06 42.06
C ALA A 280 5.14 -7.00 41.34
N GLY A 281 4.18 -6.24 41.86
CA GLY A 281 2.87 -6.04 41.23
C GLY A 281 2.98 -5.47 39.82
N LYS A 282 3.82 -4.45 39.60
CA LYS A 282 4.09 -3.92 38.25
C LYS A 282 4.63 -4.98 37.30
N ALA A 283 5.57 -5.82 37.76
CA ALA A 283 6.14 -6.89 36.94
C ALA A 283 5.09 -7.96 36.56
N VAL A 284 4.28 -8.39 37.52
CA VAL A 284 3.18 -9.34 37.32
C VAL A 284 2.15 -8.77 36.36
N MET A 285 1.68 -7.54 36.60
CA MET A 285 0.68 -6.88 35.73
C MET A 285 1.21 -6.68 34.32
N ARG A 286 2.49 -6.31 34.15
CA ARG A 286 3.11 -6.24 32.82
C ARG A 286 3.02 -7.58 32.09
N GLY A 287 3.31 -8.69 32.75
CA GLY A 287 3.16 -10.03 32.19
C GLY A 287 1.71 -10.34 31.78
N LYS A 288 0.74 -10.05 32.66
CA LYS A 288 -0.69 -10.24 32.40
C LYS A 288 -1.19 -9.41 31.21
N ILE A 289 -0.76 -8.15 31.12
CA ILE A 289 -1.09 -7.24 30.02
C ILE A 289 -0.49 -7.75 28.70
N ILE A 290 0.76 -8.19 28.70
CA ILE A 290 1.41 -8.78 27.51
C ILE A 290 0.63 -9.98 27.01
N SER A 291 0.25 -10.88 27.93
CA SER A 291 -0.53 -12.09 27.61
C SER A 291 -1.88 -11.73 26.99
N PHE A 292 -2.66 -10.85 27.64
CA PHE A 292 -3.95 -10.38 27.14
C PHE A 292 -3.83 -9.74 25.75
N SER A 293 -2.87 -8.83 25.59
CA SER A 293 -2.63 -8.13 24.32
C SER A 293 -2.25 -9.10 23.19
N SER A 294 -1.43 -10.11 23.50
CA SER A 294 -1.02 -11.15 22.55
C SER A 294 -2.21 -12.01 22.13
N HIS A 295 -3.02 -12.46 23.09
CA HIS A 295 -4.23 -13.23 22.84
C HIS A 295 -5.22 -12.46 21.96
N LYS A 296 -5.51 -11.20 22.31
CA LYS A 296 -6.40 -10.34 21.54
C LYS A 296 -5.91 -10.14 20.11
N LYS A 297 -4.62 -9.86 19.93
CA LYS A 297 -4.00 -9.73 18.60
C LYS A 297 -4.12 -11.02 17.78
N LYS A 298 -3.92 -12.18 18.41
CA LYS A 298 -4.07 -13.49 17.74
C LYS A 298 -5.51 -13.71 17.29
N LYS A 299 -6.49 -13.42 18.17
CA LYS A 299 -7.93 -13.50 17.86
C LYS A 299 -8.33 -12.60 16.70
N GLU A 300 -7.88 -11.34 16.69
CA GLU A 300 -8.11 -10.39 15.59
C GLU A 300 -7.47 -10.85 14.27
N ALA A 301 -6.25 -11.40 14.32
CA ALA A 301 -5.58 -11.96 13.15
C ALA A 301 -6.32 -13.16 12.57
N SER A 302 -6.78 -14.09 13.42
CA SER A 302 -7.61 -15.22 13.01
C SER A 302 -8.93 -14.77 12.39
N ARG A 303 -9.60 -13.77 12.97
CA ARG A 303 -10.84 -13.22 12.38
C ARG A 303 -10.58 -12.56 11.02
N THR A 304 -9.48 -11.83 10.88
CA THR A 304 -9.10 -11.22 9.59
C THR A 304 -8.91 -12.31 8.52
N LEU A 305 -8.15 -13.37 8.84
CA LEU A 305 -7.91 -14.49 7.94
C LEU A 305 -9.21 -15.24 7.59
N GLU A 306 -10.09 -15.47 8.56
CA GLU A 306 -11.41 -16.08 8.33
C GLU A 306 -12.24 -15.28 7.33
N LEU A 307 -12.29 -13.95 7.48
CA LEU A 307 -13.03 -13.07 6.57
C LEU A 307 -12.40 -13.05 5.17
N GLU A 308 -11.06 -13.02 5.06
CA GLU A 308 -10.36 -13.09 3.78
C GLU A 308 -10.65 -14.41 3.04
N LEU A 309 -10.56 -15.54 3.74
CA LEU A 309 -10.90 -16.86 3.17
C LEU A 309 -12.38 -16.94 2.80
N ARG A 310 -13.27 -16.35 3.60
CA ARG A 310 -14.70 -16.30 3.30
C ARG A 310 -14.98 -15.47 2.05
N ILE A 311 -14.34 -14.31 1.89
CA ILE A 311 -14.44 -13.51 0.66
C ILE A 311 -13.98 -14.33 -0.53
N LYS A 312 -12.81 -14.97 -0.46
CA LYS A 312 -12.30 -15.82 -1.56
C LYS A 312 -13.30 -16.91 -1.94
N SER A 313 -13.83 -17.64 -0.96
CA SER A 313 -14.83 -18.70 -1.21
C SER A 313 -16.14 -18.19 -1.82
N LEU A 314 -16.59 -16.99 -1.43
CA LEU A 314 -17.81 -16.40 -1.98
C LEU A 314 -17.57 -15.83 -3.38
N GLU A 315 -16.40 -15.24 -3.63
CA GLU A 315 -15.99 -14.80 -4.97
C GLU A 315 -15.90 -16.02 -5.90
N GLU A 316 -15.27 -17.12 -5.47
CA GLU A 316 -15.23 -18.42 -6.15
C GLU A 316 -16.64 -18.94 -6.50
N ALA A 317 -17.56 -18.93 -5.53
CA ALA A 317 -18.95 -19.35 -5.73
C ALA A 317 -19.75 -18.41 -6.65
N TYR A 318 -19.38 -17.14 -6.75
CA TYR A 318 -20.05 -16.16 -7.61
C TYR A 318 -19.68 -16.31 -9.09
N HIS A 319 -18.57 -17.01 -9.44
CA HIS A 319 -18.08 -17.05 -10.82
C HIS A 319 -19.11 -17.57 -11.83
N VAL A 320 -19.90 -18.61 -11.50
CA VAL A 320 -21.06 -19.09 -12.30
C VAL A 320 -21.96 -20.00 -11.44
N PRO A 321 -23.30 -19.81 -11.36
CA PRO A 321 -24.05 -18.66 -11.84
C PRO A 321 -24.02 -17.50 -10.82
N PRO A 322 -23.92 -16.24 -11.28
CA PRO A 322 -23.92 -15.08 -10.42
C PRO A 322 -25.29 -14.92 -9.74
N GLN A 323 -25.34 -15.09 -8.43
CA GLN A 323 -26.57 -14.91 -7.64
C GLN A 323 -26.49 -13.65 -6.77
N GLU A 324 -27.61 -12.92 -6.68
CA GLU A 324 -27.69 -11.65 -5.94
C GLU A 324 -27.53 -11.83 -4.42
N ASN A 325 -27.94 -12.97 -3.87
CA ASN A 325 -27.68 -13.33 -2.47
C ASN A 325 -26.17 -13.46 -2.17
N ILE A 326 -25.41 -14.14 -3.03
CA ILE A 326 -23.96 -14.28 -2.87
C ILE A 326 -23.28 -12.90 -2.94
N LEU A 327 -23.72 -12.03 -3.85
CA LEU A 327 -23.19 -10.68 -3.95
C LEU A 327 -23.47 -9.84 -2.69
N LYS A 328 -24.66 -9.97 -2.11
CA LYS A 328 -25.00 -9.32 -0.82
C LYS A 328 -24.10 -9.84 0.31
N ASP A 329 -23.85 -11.13 0.36
CA ASP A 329 -22.95 -11.73 1.35
C ASP A 329 -21.51 -11.25 1.18
N ILE A 330 -20.99 -11.20 -0.06
CA ILE A 330 -19.67 -10.64 -0.36
C ILE A 330 -19.57 -9.20 0.16
N ARG A 331 -20.55 -8.34 -0.14
CA ARG A 331 -20.57 -6.94 0.33
C ARG A 331 -20.57 -6.88 1.86
N LYS A 332 -21.34 -7.72 2.53
CA LYS A 332 -21.41 -7.76 4.00
C LYS A 332 -20.06 -8.16 4.62
N VAL A 333 -19.43 -9.22 4.10
CA VAL A 333 -18.14 -9.70 4.62
C VAL A 333 -17.01 -8.69 4.34
N LYS A 334 -17.02 -8.05 3.15
CA LYS A 334 -16.08 -6.97 2.82
C LYS A 334 -16.25 -5.76 3.74
N LEU A 335 -17.49 -5.39 4.08
CA LEU A 335 -17.76 -4.31 5.03
C LEU A 335 -17.20 -4.63 6.42
N GLU A 336 -17.44 -5.84 6.93
CA GLU A 336 -16.90 -6.26 8.23
C GLU A 336 -15.36 -6.22 8.25
N LEU A 337 -14.72 -6.73 7.19
CA LEU A 337 -13.27 -6.67 7.06
C LEU A 337 -12.77 -5.22 7.00
N ASN A 338 -13.45 -4.35 6.28
CA ASN A 338 -13.11 -2.93 6.21
C ASN A 338 -13.21 -2.23 7.57
N GLU A 339 -14.22 -2.53 8.40
CA GLU A 339 -14.31 -2.00 9.76
C GLU A 339 -13.12 -2.39 10.65
N ILE A 340 -12.63 -3.63 10.51
CA ILE A 340 -11.44 -4.10 11.21
C ILE A 340 -10.19 -3.33 10.72
N LEU A 341 -10.07 -3.13 9.41
CA LEU A 341 -8.97 -2.36 8.82
C LEU A 341 -9.00 -0.89 9.22
N ASP A 342 -10.19 -0.29 9.30
CA ASP A 342 -10.38 1.10 9.73
C ASP A 342 -9.97 1.28 11.20
N LYS A 343 -10.36 0.38 12.10
CA LYS A 343 -9.92 0.39 13.51
C LYS A 343 -8.39 0.29 13.61
N LYS A 344 -7.77 -0.62 12.86
CA LYS A 344 -6.30 -0.76 12.79
C LYS A 344 -5.65 0.53 12.25
N THR A 345 -6.25 1.14 11.24
CA THR A 345 -5.75 2.39 10.63
C THR A 345 -5.81 3.54 11.61
N GLN A 346 -6.93 3.72 12.32
CA GLN A 346 -7.09 4.75 13.35
C GLN A 346 -6.04 4.59 14.46
N PHE A 347 -5.82 3.35 14.92
CA PHE A 347 -4.77 3.05 15.90
C PHE A 347 -3.38 3.45 15.41
N LEU A 348 -3.03 3.10 14.17
CA LEU A 348 -1.74 3.47 13.57
C LEU A 348 -1.59 4.99 13.42
N ILE A 349 -2.66 5.70 13.05
CA ILE A 349 -2.66 7.17 12.97
C ILE A 349 -2.41 7.80 14.35
N GLN A 350 -3.11 7.32 15.39
CA GLN A 350 -2.92 7.80 16.75
C GLN A 350 -1.48 7.59 17.21
N ARG A 351 -0.92 6.41 16.94
CA ARG A 351 0.47 6.09 17.26
C ARG A 351 1.46 7.01 16.54
N LEU A 352 1.24 7.29 15.25
CA LEU A 352 2.09 8.22 14.49
C LEU A 352 2.04 9.64 15.05
N ARG A 353 0.87 10.09 15.53
CA ARG A 353 0.74 11.41 16.18
C ARG A 353 1.59 11.47 17.46
N LEU A 354 1.56 10.41 18.27
CA LEU A 354 2.38 10.32 19.49
C LEU A 354 3.88 10.30 19.17
N GLU A 355 4.31 9.46 18.21
CA GLU A 355 5.73 9.39 17.78
C GLU A 355 6.23 10.77 17.29
N ASN A 356 5.40 11.51 16.54
CA ASN A 356 5.75 12.86 16.10
C ASN A 356 5.85 13.85 17.27
N PHE A 357 4.93 13.80 18.23
CA PHE A 357 4.97 14.66 19.42
C PHE A 357 6.22 14.41 20.27
N GLU A 358 6.55 13.13 20.54
CA GLU A 358 7.79 12.75 21.25
C GLU A 358 9.04 13.27 20.52
N SER A 359 9.07 13.17 19.18
CA SER A 359 10.20 13.66 18.39
C SER A 359 10.35 15.19 18.40
N GLN A 360 9.24 15.93 18.47
CA GLN A 360 9.26 17.39 18.57
C GLN A 360 9.75 17.86 19.93
N ASN A 361 9.31 17.21 21.03
CA ASN A 361 9.78 17.55 22.36
C ASN A 361 11.28 17.24 22.54
N ASN A 362 11.76 16.09 22.04
CA ASN A 362 13.18 15.74 22.13
C ASN A 362 14.09 16.67 21.31
N GLN A 363 13.57 17.35 20.27
CA GLN A 363 14.31 18.38 19.54
C GLN A 363 14.34 19.74 20.26
N GLN A 364 13.38 20.00 21.15
CA GLN A 364 13.30 21.24 21.95
C GLN A 364 14.08 21.17 23.27
N SER A 365 14.60 19.98 23.66
CA SER A 365 15.34 19.77 24.91
C SER A 365 16.87 19.63 24.73
N PRO A 366 17.58 20.65 24.18
CA PRO A 366 18.99 20.84 24.53
C PRO A 366 19.23 22.24 25.11
N ILE A 367 18.44 22.68 26.10
CA ILE A 367 18.80 23.82 26.94
C ILE A 367 18.27 23.56 28.35
N GLN A 368 19.12 23.01 29.23
CA GLN A 368 19.22 23.33 30.66
C GLN A 368 20.03 22.23 31.38
N GLU A 369 21.35 22.32 31.28
CA GLU A 369 22.25 21.79 32.32
C GLU A 369 23.63 22.42 32.11
N ASN A 370 23.79 23.66 32.57
CA ASN A 370 25.08 24.25 32.93
C ASN A 370 24.82 25.62 33.59
N ARG A 371 24.54 25.60 34.89
CA ARG A 371 24.89 26.64 35.86
C ARG A 371 24.40 26.24 37.26
N LYS A 372 25.12 25.31 37.87
CA LYS A 372 25.33 25.29 39.33
C LYS A 372 26.66 24.60 39.60
N ASP A 373 27.74 25.35 39.44
CA ASP A 373 28.96 25.10 40.21
C ASP A 373 29.45 26.45 40.72
N ASN A 374 29.21 26.64 42.01
CA ASN A 374 29.90 27.60 42.84
C ASN A 374 31.14 26.86 43.38
N PRO A 375 32.29 27.51 43.51
CA PRO A 375 33.03 27.31 44.75
C PRO A 375 33.44 28.63 45.41
N SER A 376 33.34 28.55 46.73
CA SER A 376 33.80 29.46 47.77
C SER A 376 35.31 29.75 47.75
N HIS A 377 35.63 30.96 48.27
CA HIS A 377 36.83 31.37 49.03
C HIS A 377 38.22 31.45 48.35
N ASN A 378 38.78 32.67 48.37
CA ASN A 378 40.04 33.06 49.03
C ASN A 378 40.15 34.61 48.97
N THR A 379 40.05 35.34 50.08
CA THR A 379 41.17 35.95 50.84
C THR A 379 42.21 36.65 49.97
N SER A 380 42.11 37.98 49.83
CA SER A 380 42.98 38.99 50.45
C SER A 380 42.45 40.39 50.15
#